data_AF-A0AAJ0B6B5-F1
#
_entry.id   AF-A0AAJ0B6B5-F1
#
_cell.length_a   1.000
_cell.length_b   1.000
_cell.length_c   1.000
_cell.angle_alpha   90.00
_cell.angle_beta   90.00
_cell.angle_gamma   90.00
#
_symmetry.space_group_name_H-M   'P 1'
#
loop_
_entity.id
_entity.type
_entity.pdbx_description
1 polymer ?
#
loop_
_entity_poly.entity_id
_entity_poly.type
_entity_poly.pdbx_seq_one_letter_code
_entity_poly.pdbx_strand_id
1 'polypeptide(L)'
;MRTPTDDDNGPPPPYTPEELAALFLDFYTFLTTLHYSPSDLQIPPPTGWPHLTPAVCVGKSPLAVSVLRLLPYFKGRASFHYKCGLIDYVARGTPKYFIDLDREWAPSRIFGGGCDYRLKNGDLAKPADLIPLARGYESWGREMFLDVRHGEIIEDMLRCDQLDGCDVKAYFDNLKREYRELVLIPCMGRVSMYVPRVSPLADPARVITEEEFAQQGDKEGWGTDLDVHFIRQLYQRFGWPDAFRAAEARQEVDAVMKRLSTRRERLWEDAEPNRQIG
;
A
#
# COMPACT_ATOMS: atom_id res chain seq x y z
N MET A 1 -10.52 35.16 28.95
CA MET A 1 -10.32 33.70 29.00
C MET A 1 -11.32 33.09 28.02
N ARG A 2 -10.86 32.62 26.86
CA ARG A 2 -11.69 31.80 25.96
C ARG A 2 -11.55 30.36 26.44
N THR A 3 -12.65 29.74 26.80
CA THR A 3 -12.76 28.29 26.96
C THR A 3 -12.42 27.60 25.63
N PRO A 4 -11.68 26.48 25.63
CA PRO A 4 -11.63 25.61 24.47
C PRO A 4 -13.05 25.06 24.26
N THR A 5 -13.63 25.32 23.09
CA THR A 5 -14.84 24.63 22.66
C THR A 5 -14.45 23.19 22.36
N ASP A 6 -14.94 22.26 23.19
CA ASP A 6 -15.06 20.84 22.87
C ASP A 6 -15.90 20.72 21.59
N ASP A 7 -15.24 20.71 20.44
CA ASP A 7 -15.85 20.44 19.13
C ASP A 7 -15.89 18.92 18.85
N ASP A 8 -16.04 18.12 19.91
CA ASP A 8 -16.08 16.65 19.90
C ASP A 8 -17.47 16.12 20.30
N ASN A 9 -18.54 16.72 19.75
CA ASN A 9 -19.92 16.25 19.92
C ASN A 9 -20.29 15.09 18.96
N GLY A 10 -19.29 14.44 18.35
CA GLY A 10 -19.49 13.28 17.49
C GLY A 10 -19.61 11.98 18.29
N PRO A 11 -20.05 10.88 17.65
CA PRO A 11 -19.90 9.56 18.24
C PRO A 11 -18.41 9.28 18.54
N PRO A 12 -18.11 8.46 19.56
CA PRO A 12 -16.74 8.04 19.83
C PRO A 12 -16.15 7.33 18.59
N PRO A 13 -14.82 7.42 18.37
CA PRO A 13 -14.16 6.67 17.31
C PRO A 13 -14.46 5.17 17.42
N PRO A 14 -14.65 4.46 16.30
CA PRO A 14 -14.98 3.03 16.33
C PRO A 14 -13.81 2.14 16.76
N TYR A 15 -12.58 2.68 16.73
CA TYR A 15 -11.37 1.99 17.16
C TYR A 15 -10.56 2.86 18.09
N THR A 16 -10.00 2.23 19.12
CA THR A 16 -8.91 2.80 19.92
C THR A 16 -7.60 2.85 19.14
N PRO A 17 -6.63 3.69 19.55
CA PRO A 17 -5.30 3.67 18.96
C PRO A 17 -4.61 2.29 18.99
N GLU A 18 -4.82 1.53 20.05
CA GLU A 18 -4.28 0.17 20.21
C GLU A 18 -4.93 -0.82 19.24
N GLU A 19 -6.24 -0.74 19.01
CA GLU A 19 -6.95 -1.58 18.03
C GLU A 19 -6.50 -1.26 16.60
N LEU A 20 -6.37 0.02 16.25
CA LEU A 20 -5.80 0.42 14.95
C LEU A 20 -4.38 -0.13 14.79
N ALA A 21 -3.51 0.06 15.79
CA ALA A 21 -2.16 -0.48 15.77
C ALA A 21 -2.13 -2.00 15.57
N ALA A 22 -3.02 -2.73 16.24
CA ALA A 22 -3.13 -4.18 16.11
C ALA A 22 -3.55 -4.61 14.70
N LEU A 23 -4.51 -3.92 14.06
CA LEU A 23 -4.94 -4.22 12.69
C LEU A 23 -3.80 -4.00 11.67
N PHE A 24 -3.05 -2.91 11.82
CA PHE A 24 -1.88 -2.65 10.98
C PHE A 24 -0.77 -3.67 11.21
N LEU A 25 -0.48 -4.03 12.45
CA LEU A 25 0.53 -5.04 12.77
C LEU A 25 0.17 -6.41 12.21
N ASP A 26 -1.09 -6.82 12.33
CA ASP A 26 -1.60 -8.06 11.75
C ASP A 26 -1.48 -8.06 10.22
N PHE A 27 -1.87 -6.97 9.55
CA PHE A 27 -1.70 -6.86 8.10
C PHE A 27 -0.24 -6.84 7.65
N TYR A 28 0.62 -6.04 8.30
CA TYR A 28 2.04 -5.97 7.94
C TYR A 28 2.77 -7.27 8.24
N THR A 29 2.43 -7.97 9.32
CA THR A 29 2.94 -9.32 9.60
C THR A 29 2.56 -10.28 8.48
N PHE A 30 1.32 -10.23 7.99
CA PHE A 30 0.93 -11.00 6.81
C PHE A 30 1.79 -10.68 5.58
N LEU A 31 2.13 -9.41 5.30
CA LEU A 31 3.02 -9.08 4.18
C LEU A 31 4.43 -9.69 4.33
N THR A 32 4.91 -9.88 5.56
CA THR A 32 6.20 -10.54 5.82
C THR A 32 6.19 -12.04 5.49
N THR A 33 5.02 -12.66 5.41
CA THR A 33 4.91 -14.06 4.94
C THR A 33 4.95 -14.16 3.43
N LEU A 34 4.82 -13.03 2.71
CA LEU A 34 4.70 -12.98 1.26
C LEU A 34 5.97 -12.46 0.58
N HIS A 35 6.41 -11.25 0.91
CA HIS A 35 7.45 -10.56 0.13
C HIS A 35 8.30 -9.55 0.90
N TYR A 36 8.08 -9.36 2.20
CA TYR A 36 8.98 -8.56 3.06
C TYR A 36 9.72 -9.43 4.06
N SER A 37 10.92 -8.99 4.45
CA SER A 37 11.62 -9.63 5.57
C SER A 37 10.93 -9.22 6.88
N PRO A 38 10.68 -10.16 7.81
CA PRO A 38 10.24 -9.82 9.16
C PRO A 38 11.19 -8.85 9.87
N SER A 39 12.49 -8.86 9.54
CA SER A 39 13.48 -7.93 10.11
C SER A 39 13.27 -6.47 9.71
N ASP A 40 12.54 -6.23 8.63
CA ASP A 40 12.27 -4.87 8.14
C ASP A 40 11.04 -4.28 8.83
N LEU A 41 10.20 -5.08 9.48
CA LEU A 41 9.03 -4.61 10.21
C LEU A 41 9.42 -4.12 11.62
N GLN A 42 9.33 -2.82 11.84
CA GLN A 42 9.63 -2.17 13.11
C GLN A 42 8.37 -2.13 13.97
N ILE A 43 8.42 -2.79 15.13
CA ILE A 43 7.33 -2.82 16.11
C ILE A 43 7.57 -1.72 17.16
N PRO A 44 6.56 -0.90 17.48
CA PRO A 44 6.71 0.15 18.49
C PRO A 44 6.96 -0.42 19.89
N PRO A 45 7.66 0.31 20.77
CA PRO A 45 7.65 0.04 22.20
C PRO A 45 6.21 0.06 22.76
N PRO A 46 5.94 -0.56 23.94
CA PRO A 46 4.62 -0.53 24.57
C PRO A 46 4.07 0.89 24.83
N THR A 47 4.96 1.87 25.01
CA THR A 47 4.61 3.28 25.20
C THR A 47 4.56 4.08 23.88
N GLY A 48 4.67 3.40 22.75
CA GLY A 48 4.81 3.98 21.41
C GLY A 48 6.17 4.62 21.13
N TRP A 49 6.35 5.09 19.89
CA TRP A 49 7.54 5.79 19.43
C TRP A 49 7.73 7.11 20.21
N PRO A 50 8.83 7.28 20.98
CA PRO A 50 8.97 8.40 21.90
C PRO A 50 9.20 9.76 21.21
N HIS A 51 9.75 9.77 19.99
CA HIS A 51 10.05 10.99 19.24
C HIS A 51 8.85 11.53 18.46
N LEU A 52 7.82 10.70 18.18
CA LEU A 52 6.58 11.13 17.52
C LEU A 52 5.65 11.85 18.51
N THR A 53 6.13 12.98 19.02
CA THR A 53 5.41 13.83 19.98
C THR A 53 4.43 14.78 19.28
N PRO A 54 3.46 15.38 19.99
CA PRO A 54 2.59 16.42 19.41
C PRO A 54 3.34 17.61 18.79
N ALA A 55 4.52 17.95 19.33
CA ALA A 55 5.37 19.00 18.77
C ALA A 55 6.04 18.60 17.45
N VAL A 56 6.24 17.31 17.21
CA VAL A 56 6.77 16.76 15.95
C VAL A 56 5.64 16.55 14.94
N CYS A 57 4.52 15.98 15.36
CA CYS A 57 3.35 15.71 14.53
C CYS A 57 2.46 16.95 14.36
N VAL A 58 3.05 18.08 13.94
CA VAL A 58 2.37 19.36 13.77
C VAL A 58 1.17 19.20 12.84
N GLY A 59 0.04 19.82 13.19
CA GLY A 59 -1.19 19.78 12.39
C GLY A 59 -2.10 18.58 12.68
N LYS A 60 -1.63 17.58 13.43
CA LYS A 60 -2.40 16.37 13.77
C LYS A 60 -3.16 16.48 15.09
N SER A 61 -4.31 15.82 15.16
CA SER A 61 -5.14 15.75 16.37
C SER A 61 -4.48 14.87 17.44
N PRO A 62 -4.84 15.02 18.73
CA PRO A 62 -4.31 14.15 19.79
C PRO A 62 -4.55 12.66 19.54
N LEU A 63 -5.67 12.32 18.89
CA LEU A 63 -6.00 10.95 18.50
C LEU A 63 -5.05 10.45 17.41
N ALA A 64 -4.84 11.24 16.35
CA ALA A 64 -3.92 10.88 15.27
C ALA A 64 -2.47 10.74 15.76
N VAL A 65 -2.02 11.62 16.66
CA VAL A 65 -0.68 11.50 17.28
C VAL A 65 -0.56 10.20 18.09
N SER A 66 -1.62 9.83 18.84
CA SER A 66 -1.62 8.57 19.60
C SER A 66 -1.52 7.35 18.69
N VAL A 67 -2.25 7.35 17.56
CA VAL A 67 -2.17 6.29 16.54
C VAL A 67 -0.78 6.25 15.90
N LEU A 68 -0.24 7.37 15.42
CA LEU A 68 1.11 7.46 14.83
C LEU A 68 2.20 6.86 15.74
N ARG A 69 2.09 7.07 17.05
CA ARG A 69 3.05 6.52 18.02
C ARG A 69 2.97 5.00 18.15
N LEU A 70 1.82 4.40 17.88
CA LEU A 70 1.55 2.98 18.06
C LEU A 70 1.53 2.19 16.75
N LEU A 71 1.64 2.84 15.59
CA LEU A 71 1.72 2.12 14.32
C LEU A 71 3.08 1.41 14.16
N PRO A 72 3.09 0.20 13.58
CA PRO A 72 4.31 -0.42 13.08
C PRO A 72 4.73 0.20 11.74
N TYR A 73 6.01 0.16 11.43
CA TYR A 73 6.56 0.74 10.20
C TYR A 73 7.57 -0.19 9.53
N PHE A 74 7.56 -0.26 8.21
CA PHE A 74 8.63 -0.94 7.48
C PHE A 74 9.84 -0.01 7.34
N LYS A 75 11.02 -0.53 7.69
CA LYS A 75 12.30 0.11 7.42
C LYS A 75 12.58 0.08 5.92
N GLY A 76 13.04 1.21 5.38
CA GLY A 76 13.44 1.28 3.98
C GLY A 76 12.23 1.42 3.06
N ARG A 77 12.21 0.68 1.95
CA ARG A 77 11.15 0.78 0.95
C ARG A 77 10.19 -0.39 1.09
N ALA A 78 8.93 -0.04 1.26
CA ALA A 78 7.84 -1.00 1.23
C ALA A 78 6.62 -0.38 0.54
N SER A 79 5.78 -1.25 0.00
CA SER A 79 4.51 -0.98 -0.65
C SER A 79 3.58 -2.13 -0.30
N PHE A 80 2.28 -1.86 -0.17
CA PHE A 80 1.29 -2.92 0.00
C PHE A 80 0.23 -2.89 -1.10
N HIS A 81 0.43 -2.06 -2.12
CA HIS A 81 -0.47 -1.93 -3.26
C HIS A 81 0.29 -1.50 -4.52
N TYR A 82 -0.44 -1.47 -5.65
CA TYR A 82 0.02 -0.99 -6.95
C TYR A 82 0.56 0.45 -6.87
N LYS A 83 1.81 0.62 -7.29
CA LYS A 83 2.54 1.90 -7.39
C LYS A 83 2.29 2.85 -6.20
N CYS A 84 2.47 2.32 -5.00
CA CYS A 84 2.49 3.10 -3.77
C CYS A 84 3.81 2.89 -3.00
N GLY A 85 4.19 3.86 -2.17
CA GLY A 85 5.32 3.77 -1.25
C GLY A 85 4.90 4.10 0.17
N LEU A 86 5.08 3.16 1.09
CA LEU A 86 4.79 3.34 2.51
C LEU A 86 5.64 4.45 3.13
N ILE A 87 5.01 5.20 4.04
CA ILE A 87 5.66 6.28 4.78
C ILE A 87 6.21 5.73 6.10
N ASP A 88 7.53 5.83 6.27
CA ASP A 88 8.21 5.55 7.53
C ASP A 88 8.34 6.85 8.34
N TYR A 89 7.35 7.12 9.20
CA TYR A 89 7.39 8.29 10.10
C TYR A 89 8.45 8.15 11.20
N VAL A 90 8.89 6.93 11.53
CA VAL A 90 9.96 6.74 12.52
C VAL A 90 11.27 7.27 11.97
N ALA A 91 11.58 6.99 10.70
CA ALA A 91 12.79 7.47 10.05
C ALA A 91 12.72 8.95 9.59
N ARG A 92 11.53 9.44 9.20
CA ARG A 92 11.36 10.77 8.56
C ARG A 92 10.72 11.83 9.44
N GLY A 93 10.09 11.43 10.54
CA GLY A 93 9.26 12.27 11.38
C GLY A 93 10.00 13.47 11.95
N THR A 94 9.75 14.63 11.35
CA THR A 94 10.20 15.93 11.85
C THR A 94 9.04 16.93 11.72
N PRO A 95 8.99 18.01 12.52
CA PRO A 95 7.97 19.05 12.36
C PRO A 95 7.87 19.56 10.91
N LYS A 96 9.02 19.77 10.25
CA LYS A 96 9.07 20.19 8.85
C LYS A 96 8.45 19.15 7.92
N TYR A 97 8.74 17.86 8.13
CA TYR A 97 8.17 16.80 7.32
C TYR A 97 6.64 16.80 7.38
N PHE A 98 6.04 16.86 8.58
CA PHE A 98 4.58 16.95 8.72
C PHE A 98 3.99 18.20 8.04
N ILE A 99 4.65 19.36 8.17
CA ILE A 99 4.21 20.60 7.49
C ILE A 99 4.28 20.46 5.96
N ASP A 100 5.34 19.85 5.44
CA ASP A 100 5.50 19.65 4.00
C ASP A 100 4.47 18.64 3.47
N LEU A 101 4.20 17.56 4.21
CA LEU A 101 3.16 16.59 3.89
C LEU A 101 1.77 17.22 3.83
N ASP A 102 1.40 18.02 4.84
CA ASP A 102 0.10 18.71 4.85
C ASP A 102 -0.02 19.72 3.69
N ARG A 103 1.08 20.30 3.21
CA ARG A 103 1.10 21.19 2.05
C ARG A 103 0.97 20.45 0.72
N GLU A 104 1.63 19.31 0.61
CA GLU A 104 1.59 18.47 -0.59
C GLU A 104 0.19 17.86 -0.78
N TRP A 105 -0.38 17.36 0.31
CA TRP A 105 -1.73 16.79 0.35
C TRP A 105 -2.80 17.83 0.71
N ALA A 106 -2.53 19.11 0.50
CA ALA A 106 -3.59 20.11 0.58
C ALA A 106 -4.57 19.87 -0.59
N PRO A 107 -5.90 19.88 -0.37
CA PRO A 107 -6.94 19.61 -1.39
C PRO A 107 -6.93 20.50 -2.65
N SER A 108 -5.97 21.43 -2.81
CA SER A 108 -5.99 22.45 -3.85
C SER A 108 -4.90 22.32 -4.93
N ARG A 109 -4.07 21.26 -4.92
CA ARG A 109 -2.87 21.22 -5.77
C ARG A 109 -2.57 19.88 -6.43
N ILE A 110 -3.43 19.40 -7.34
CA ILE A 110 -3.01 18.64 -8.54
C ILE A 110 -4.20 18.65 -9.52
N PHE A 111 -4.00 19.21 -10.72
CA PHE A 111 -4.89 19.16 -11.91
C PHE A 111 -6.43 19.15 -11.70
N GLY A 112 -6.97 20.07 -10.89
CA GLY A 112 -8.41 20.36 -10.88
C GLY A 112 -9.33 19.34 -10.19
N GLY A 113 -8.78 18.37 -9.46
CA GLY A 113 -9.54 17.44 -8.62
C GLY A 113 -8.72 17.09 -7.38
N GLY A 114 -8.77 17.93 -6.36
CA GLY A 114 -8.17 17.57 -5.07
C GLY A 114 -8.84 16.33 -4.49
N CYS A 115 -8.09 15.54 -3.71
CA CYS A 115 -8.73 14.55 -2.86
C CYS A 115 -9.56 15.31 -1.82
N ASP A 116 -10.88 15.15 -1.86
CA ASP A 116 -11.77 15.74 -0.87
C ASP A 116 -11.73 14.96 0.46
N TYR A 117 -10.97 13.86 0.51
CA TYR A 117 -10.91 12.93 1.64
C TYR A 117 -12.29 12.42 2.06
N ARG A 118 -13.05 11.92 1.08
CA ARG A 118 -14.43 11.47 1.26
C ARG A 118 -14.48 10.19 2.10
N LEU A 119 -15.24 10.25 3.19
CA LEU A 119 -15.59 9.14 4.05
C LEU A 119 -16.73 8.31 3.43
N LYS A 120 -16.95 7.10 3.94
CA LYS A 120 -18.00 6.19 3.46
C LYS A 120 -19.40 6.79 3.52
N ASN A 121 -19.65 7.64 4.51
CA ASN A 121 -20.93 8.30 4.70
C ASN A 121 -21.13 9.53 3.78
N GLY A 122 -20.14 9.88 2.97
CA GLY A 122 -20.13 11.03 2.06
C GLY A 122 -19.58 12.32 2.67
N ASP A 123 -19.28 12.34 3.97
CA ASP A 123 -18.65 13.49 4.63
C ASP A 123 -17.16 13.59 4.28
N LEU A 124 -16.56 14.75 4.57
CA LEU A 124 -15.12 14.96 4.37
C LEU A 124 -14.37 14.73 5.67
N ALA A 125 -13.28 13.97 5.60
CA ALA A 125 -12.37 13.78 6.72
C ALA A 125 -11.68 15.09 7.12
N LYS A 126 -11.42 15.25 8.42
CA LYS A 126 -10.69 16.41 8.92
C LYS A 126 -9.19 16.20 8.68
N PRO A 127 -8.46 17.17 8.09
CA PRO A 127 -7.02 17.02 7.84
C PRO A 127 -6.17 16.66 9.08
N ALA A 128 -6.60 17.11 10.26
CA ALA A 128 -5.94 16.81 11.53
C ALA A 128 -6.11 15.34 11.97
N ASP A 129 -7.19 14.66 11.54
CA ASP A 129 -7.47 13.26 11.83
C ASP A 129 -6.94 12.30 10.74
N LEU A 130 -6.42 12.84 9.63
CA LEU A 130 -5.83 12.07 8.55
C LEU A 130 -4.34 11.76 8.79
N ILE A 131 -4.00 10.48 8.67
CA ILE A 131 -2.63 9.98 8.61
C ILE A 131 -2.38 9.46 7.20
N PRO A 132 -1.56 10.13 6.38
CA PRO A 132 -1.05 9.56 5.14
C PRO A 132 -0.26 8.28 5.43
N LEU A 133 -0.60 7.19 4.75
CA LEU A 133 0.02 5.87 4.94
C LEU A 133 0.99 5.54 3.81
N ALA A 134 0.58 5.82 2.57
CA ALA A 134 1.34 5.51 1.38
C ALA A 134 1.17 6.61 0.34
N ARG A 135 2.28 6.99 -0.30
CA ARG A 135 2.27 7.90 -1.45
C ARG A 135 2.11 7.13 -2.74
N GLY A 136 1.15 7.53 -3.56
CA GLY A 136 1.00 6.99 -4.92
C GLY A 136 2.04 7.59 -5.86
N TYR A 137 2.36 6.89 -6.95
CA TYR A 137 3.07 7.50 -8.06
C TYR A 137 2.53 7.02 -9.41
N GLU A 138 2.60 7.92 -10.40
CA GLU A 138 2.05 7.74 -11.75
C GLU A 138 0.54 7.53 -11.78
N SER A 139 -0.03 7.50 -12.99
CA SER A 139 -1.46 7.23 -13.16
C SER A 139 -1.79 5.86 -12.57
N TRP A 140 -2.95 5.76 -11.91
CA TRP A 140 -3.43 4.58 -11.21
C TRP A 140 -2.63 4.17 -9.95
N GLY A 141 -1.52 4.84 -9.61
CA GLY A 141 -0.85 4.61 -8.33
C GLY A 141 -1.78 4.88 -7.16
N ARG A 142 -1.58 4.16 -6.06
CA ARG A 142 -2.44 4.30 -4.89
C ARG A 142 -1.84 5.22 -3.86
N GLU A 143 -2.58 6.26 -3.55
CA GLU A 143 -2.34 7.09 -2.40
C GLU A 143 -3.37 6.76 -1.32
N MET A 144 -2.91 6.63 -0.08
CA MET A 144 -3.72 6.03 0.98
C MET A 144 -3.60 6.81 2.27
N PHE A 145 -4.74 7.02 2.91
CA PHE A 145 -4.86 7.75 4.16
C PHE A 145 -5.70 6.95 5.14
N LEU A 146 -5.36 7.04 6.43
CA LEU A 146 -6.20 6.59 7.53
C LEU A 146 -6.89 7.80 8.16
N ASP A 147 -8.21 7.83 8.17
CA ASP A 147 -8.98 8.70 9.06
C ASP A 147 -9.15 8.01 10.41
N VAL A 148 -8.48 8.53 11.44
CA VAL A 148 -8.50 7.89 12.77
C VAL A 148 -9.81 8.13 13.53
N ARG A 149 -10.60 9.13 13.11
CA ARG A 149 -11.86 9.48 13.77
C ARG A 149 -12.97 8.50 13.43
N HIS A 150 -13.01 8.04 12.20
CA HIS A 150 -14.03 7.13 11.66
C HIS A 150 -13.48 5.72 11.45
N GLY A 151 -12.16 5.51 11.59
CA GLY A 151 -11.56 4.19 11.41
C GLY A 151 -11.58 3.74 9.95
N GLU A 152 -11.44 4.67 9.01
CA GLU A 152 -11.58 4.39 7.58
C GLU A 152 -10.26 4.60 6.83
N ILE A 153 -10.00 3.71 5.87
CA ILE A 153 -9.00 3.91 4.83
C ILE A 153 -9.66 4.64 3.67
N ILE A 154 -9.01 5.72 3.24
CA ILE A 154 -9.35 6.48 2.04
C ILE A 154 -8.27 6.19 1.00
N GLU A 155 -8.69 5.73 -0.18
CA GLU A 155 -7.80 5.41 -1.29
C GLU A 155 -8.05 6.38 -2.45
N ASP A 156 -7.01 7.11 -2.85
CA ASP A 156 -7.02 7.91 -4.07
C ASP A 156 -6.23 7.17 -5.16
N MET A 157 -6.88 6.94 -6.30
CA MET A 157 -6.25 6.41 -7.50
C MET A 157 -5.80 7.58 -8.35
N LEU A 158 -4.49 7.85 -8.34
CA LEU A 158 -3.92 9.04 -8.96
C LEU A 158 -4.36 9.22 -10.42
N ARG A 159 -4.92 10.40 -10.71
CA ARG A 159 -5.43 10.82 -12.04
C ARG A 159 -6.59 9.97 -12.56
N CYS A 160 -7.32 9.29 -11.67
CA CYS A 160 -8.44 8.44 -12.05
C CYS A 160 -9.67 8.74 -11.21
N ASP A 161 -9.66 8.37 -9.93
CA ASP A 161 -10.83 8.49 -9.06
C ASP A 161 -10.42 8.41 -7.59
N GLN A 162 -11.22 9.02 -6.72
CA GLN A 162 -11.13 8.80 -5.28
C GLN A 162 -12.19 7.76 -4.89
N LEU A 163 -11.75 6.66 -4.27
CA LEU A 163 -12.67 5.64 -3.79
C LEU A 163 -13.34 6.08 -2.48
N ASP A 164 -14.57 5.60 -2.26
CA ASP A 164 -15.26 5.82 -0.99
C ASP A 164 -14.46 5.26 0.19
N GLY A 165 -14.56 5.94 1.34
CA GLY A 165 -13.98 5.48 2.59
C GLY A 165 -14.39 4.04 2.91
N CYS A 166 -13.45 3.26 3.44
CA CYS A 166 -13.64 1.86 3.77
C CYS A 166 -13.21 1.60 5.21
N ASP A 167 -14.03 0.90 6.00
CA ASP A 167 -13.62 0.45 7.33
C ASP A 167 -12.24 -0.24 7.28
N VAL A 168 -11.33 0.16 8.16
CA VAL A 168 -9.93 -0.27 8.13
C VAL A 168 -9.75 -1.78 8.23
N LYS A 169 -10.58 -2.45 9.04
CA LYS A 169 -10.53 -3.91 9.18
C LYS A 169 -11.01 -4.57 7.88
N ALA A 170 -12.15 -4.13 7.36
CA ALA A 170 -12.69 -4.64 6.10
C ALA A 170 -11.71 -4.42 4.93
N TYR A 171 -11.02 -3.27 4.91
CA TYR A 171 -10.03 -2.94 3.90
C TYR A 171 -8.83 -3.91 3.93
N PHE A 172 -8.23 -4.14 5.11
CA PHE A 172 -7.11 -5.09 5.22
C PHE A 172 -7.53 -6.54 5.02
N ASP A 173 -8.72 -6.95 5.46
CA ASP A 173 -9.24 -8.28 5.17
C ASP A 173 -9.41 -8.48 3.64
N ASN A 174 -9.87 -7.46 2.92
CA ASN A 174 -9.98 -7.47 1.47
C ASN A 174 -8.59 -7.58 0.80
N LEU A 175 -7.62 -6.77 1.23
CA LEU A 175 -6.26 -6.83 0.67
C LEU A 175 -5.59 -8.18 0.92
N LYS A 176 -5.74 -8.77 2.11
CA LYS A 176 -5.24 -10.13 2.39
C LYS A 176 -5.85 -11.15 1.43
N ARG A 177 -7.15 -11.05 1.15
CA ARG A 177 -7.83 -11.90 0.17
C ARG A 177 -7.26 -11.69 -1.23
N GLU A 178 -7.13 -10.45 -1.67
CA GLU A 178 -6.61 -10.12 -3.01
C GLU A 178 -5.17 -10.60 -3.23
N TYR A 179 -4.33 -10.53 -2.20
CA TYR A 179 -3.01 -11.16 -2.21
C TYR A 179 -3.15 -12.68 -2.35
N ARG A 180 -3.90 -13.35 -1.46
CA ARG A 180 -4.08 -14.81 -1.50
C ARG A 180 -4.58 -15.31 -2.85
N GLU A 181 -5.50 -14.58 -3.48
CA GLU A 181 -6.08 -14.87 -4.79
C GLU A 181 -5.23 -14.41 -5.99
N LEU A 182 -4.08 -13.77 -5.74
CA LEU A 182 -3.20 -13.19 -6.76
C LEU A 182 -3.95 -12.20 -7.68
N VAL A 183 -4.94 -11.50 -7.14
CA VAL A 183 -5.49 -10.26 -7.71
C VAL A 183 -4.48 -9.13 -7.49
N LEU A 184 -3.81 -9.13 -6.35
CA LEU A 184 -2.65 -8.30 -6.08
C LEU A 184 -1.41 -9.20 -6.02
N ILE A 185 -0.52 -9.08 -7.00
CA ILE A 185 0.65 -9.95 -7.17
C ILE A 185 1.90 -9.19 -6.71
N PRO A 186 2.48 -9.54 -5.56
CA PRO A 186 3.70 -8.89 -5.09
C PRO A 186 4.92 -9.46 -5.79
N CYS A 187 5.96 -8.66 -5.97
CA CYS A 187 7.29 -9.17 -6.30
C CYS A 187 8.35 -8.23 -5.72
N MET A 188 9.16 -8.74 -4.79
CA MET A 188 10.16 -7.90 -4.13
C MET A 188 11.18 -7.36 -5.14
N GLY A 189 11.28 -6.03 -5.20
CA GLY A 189 12.11 -5.30 -6.17
C GLY A 189 11.38 -4.90 -7.45
N ARG A 190 10.11 -5.28 -7.61
CA ARG A 190 9.24 -4.89 -8.73
C ARG A 190 7.96 -4.24 -8.25
N VAL A 191 7.31 -3.52 -9.15
CA VAL A 191 5.99 -2.93 -8.87
C VAL A 191 4.97 -4.06 -8.73
N SER A 192 4.27 -4.14 -7.59
CA SER A 192 3.17 -5.08 -7.41
C SER A 192 2.14 -4.92 -8.52
N MET A 193 1.67 -6.01 -9.14
CA MET A 193 0.62 -5.94 -10.16
C MET A 193 -0.76 -5.97 -9.50
N TYR A 194 -1.66 -5.08 -9.90
CA TYR A 194 -3.07 -5.13 -9.51
C TYR A 194 -3.91 -5.51 -10.73
N VAL A 195 -4.51 -6.70 -10.68
CA VAL A 195 -5.16 -7.38 -11.80
C VAL A 195 -6.55 -7.86 -11.38
N PRO A 196 -7.52 -6.93 -11.26
CA PRO A 196 -8.88 -7.24 -10.81
C PRO A 196 -9.66 -8.10 -11.81
N ARG A 197 -9.21 -8.18 -13.07
CA ARG A 197 -9.82 -9.01 -14.11
C ARG A 197 -8.72 -9.59 -15.01
N VAL A 198 -8.86 -10.87 -15.31
CA VAL A 198 -8.03 -11.62 -16.27
C VAL A 198 -8.93 -12.61 -16.98
N SER A 199 -8.79 -12.76 -18.30
CA SER A 199 -9.54 -13.79 -19.03
C SER A 199 -9.12 -15.17 -18.55
N PRO A 200 -10.05 -16.08 -18.19
CA PRO A 200 -9.67 -17.41 -17.73
C PRO A 200 -8.98 -18.19 -18.86
N LEU A 201 -8.09 -19.10 -18.48
CA LEU A 201 -7.59 -20.10 -19.44
C LEU A 201 -8.75 -20.98 -19.89
N ALA A 202 -8.79 -21.32 -21.18
CA ALA A 202 -9.80 -22.23 -21.73
C ALA A 202 -9.77 -23.60 -21.03
N ASP A 203 -8.58 -24.04 -20.62
CA ASP A 203 -8.35 -25.19 -19.75
C ASP A 203 -7.65 -24.73 -18.46
N PRO A 204 -8.29 -24.84 -17.28
CA PRO A 204 -7.68 -24.50 -15.99
C PRO A 204 -6.44 -25.34 -15.62
N ALA A 205 -6.29 -26.54 -16.19
CA ALA A 205 -5.13 -27.40 -15.95
C ALA A 205 -3.95 -27.09 -16.89
N ARG A 206 -4.15 -26.17 -17.84
CA ARG A 206 -3.12 -25.79 -18.81
C ARG A 206 -1.92 -25.16 -18.13
N VAL A 207 -0.74 -25.71 -18.39
CA VAL A 207 0.54 -25.13 -17.96
C VAL A 207 1.09 -24.23 -19.06
N ILE A 208 1.39 -22.97 -18.72
CA ILE A 208 2.04 -22.03 -19.64
C ILE A 208 3.55 -22.26 -19.56
N THR A 209 4.16 -22.53 -20.71
CA THR A 209 5.61 -22.75 -20.79
C THR A 209 6.36 -21.42 -20.86
N GLU A 210 7.63 -21.41 -20.42
CA GLU A 210 8.49 -20.23 -20.59
C GLU A 210 8.66 -19.83 -22.06
N GLU A 211 8.70 -20.80 -22.97
CA GLU A 211 8.84 -20.52 -24.40
C GLU A 211 7.59 -19.84 -24.97
N GLU A 212 6.39 -20.32 -24.59
CA GLU A 212 5.12 -19.66 -24.95
C GLU A 212 5.07 -18.22 -24.39
N PHE A 213 5.41 -18.07 -23.11
CA PHE A 213 5.47 -16.78 -22.42
C PHE A 213 6.49 -15.83 -23.08
N ALA A 214 7.61 -16.35 -23.58
CA ALA A 214 8.64 -15.58 -24.27
C ALA A 214 8.30 -15.25 -25.73
N GLN A 215 7.34 -15.94 -26.35
CA GLN A 215 6.91 -15.72 -27.73
C GLN A 215 5.86 -14.61 -27.87
N GLN A 216 5.33 -14.07 -26.77
CA GLN A 216 4.48 -12.89 -26.82
C GLN A 216 5.22 -11.73 -27.49
N GLY A 217 4.61 -11.16 -28.54
CA GLY A 217 5.23 -10.11 -29.33
C GLY A 217 5.33 -8.78 -28.56
N ASP A 218 6.35 -7.99 -28.90
CA ASP A 218 6.65 -6.68 -28.28
C ASP A 218 5.48 -5.69 -28.24
N LYS A 219 4.52 -5.83 -29.16
CA LYS A 219 3.38 -4.92 -29.31
C LYS A 219 2.38 -5.00 -28.15
N GLU A 220 2.33 -6.09 -27.40
CA GLU A 220 1.35 -6.30 -26.33
C GLU A 220 1.76 -5.64 -24.99
N GLY A 221 3.06 -5.35 -24.80
CA GLY A 221 3.59 -4.82 -23.54
C GLY A 221 3.66 -5.86 -22.42
N TRP A 222 3.92 -5.42 -21.19
CA TRP A 222 3.87 -6.24 -19.97
C TRP A 222 2.50 -6.13 -19.30
N GLY A 223 2.02 -7.22 -18.70
CA GLY A 223 0.77 -7.25 -17.93
C GLY A 223 -0.43 -7.80 -18.71
N THR A 224 -0.17 -8.57 -19.76
CA THR A 224 -1.20 -9.32 -20.50
C THR A 224 -1.78 -10.45 -19.64
N ASP A 225 -2.92 -11.01 -20.04
CA ASP A 225 -3.51 -12.17 -19.37
C ASP A 225 -2.53 -13.37 -19.30
N LEU A 226 -1.71 -13.58 -20.34
CA LEU A 226 -0.70 -14.63 -20.34
C LEU A 226 0.41 -14.35 -19.31
N ASP A 227 0.88 -13.09 -19.21
CA ASP A 227 1.87 -12.70 -18.20
C ASP A 227 1.36 -13.00 -16.79
N VAL A 228 0.10 -12.63 -16.52
CA VAL A 228 -0.52 -12.84 -15.21
C VAL A 228 -0.67 -14.33 -14.91
N HIS A 229 -1.18 -15.13 -15.84
CA HIS A 229 -1.32 -16.57 -15.63
C HIS A 229 0.03 -17.26 -15.43
N PHE A 230 1.06 -16.87 -16.20
CA PHE A 230 2.39 -17.43 -16.06
C PHE A 230 2.96 -17.16 -14.65
N ILE A 231 2.89 -15.90 -14.17
CA ILE A 231 3.37 -15.55 -12.82
C ILE A 231 2.55 -16.25 -11.73
N ARG A 232 1.22 -16.37 -11.89
CA ARG A 232 0.37 -17.10 -10.94
C ARG A 232 0.78 -18.57 -10.83
N GLN A 233 0.98 -19.25 -11.96
CA GLN A 233 1.44 -20.64 -11.98
C GLN A 233 2.86 -20.77 -11.40
N LEU A 234 3.74 -19.81 -11.65
CA LEU A 234 5.06 -19.75 -11.01
C LEU A 234 4.90 -19.70 -9.48
N TYR A 235 4.11 -18.78 -8.95
CA TYR A 235 3.97 -18.61 -7.49
C TYR A 235 3.33 -19.83 -6.83
N GLN A 236 2.33 -20.43 -7.48
CA GLN A 236 1.70 -21.67 -7.03
C GLN A 236 2.71 -22.83 -6.94
N ARG A 237 3.62 -22.98 -7.91
CA ARG A 237 4.72 -23.99 -7.85
C ARG A 237 5.65 -23.79 -6.66
N PHE A 238 5.77 -22.55 -6.17
CA PHE A 238 6.52 -22.20 -4.97
C PHE A 238 5.66 -22.16 -3.71
N GLY A 239 4.44 -22.71 -3.72
CA GLY A 239 3.64 -22.92 -2.52
C GLY A 239 2.72 -21.76 -2.13
N TRP A 240 2.43 -20.83 -3.04
CA TRP A 240 1.49 -19.73 -2.76
C TRP A 240 0.09 -20.23 -2.36
N PRO A 241 -0.61 -19.58 -1.39
CA PRO A 241 -0.09 -18.52 -0.51
C PRO A 241 0.58 -19.04 0.78
N ASP A 242 0.21 -20.23 1.26
CA ASP A 242 0.48 -20.61 2.66
C ASP A 242 1.90 -21.17 2.91
N ALA A 243 2.51 -21.83 1.93
CA ALA A 243 3.85 -22.40 2.02
C ALA A 243 4.83 -21.69 1.07
N PHE A 244 4.62 -20.39 0.86
CA PHE A 244 5.27 -19.65 -0.21
C PHE A 244 6.78 -19.49 0.03
N ARG A 245 7.59 -20.09 -0.84
CA ARG A 245 9.05 -19.95 -0.84
C ARG A 245 9.46 -18.67 -1.58
N ALA A 246 9.17 -17.53 -0.96
CA ALA A 246 9.31 -16.20 -1.58
C ALA A 246 10.69 -15.91 -2.19
N ALA A 247 11.77 -16.30 -1.52
CA ALA A 247 13.13 -16.08 -2.01
C ALA A 247 13.43 -16.89 -3.29
N GLU A 248 13.00 -18.15 -3.34
CA GLU A 248 13.16 -19.00 -4.53
C GLU A 248 12.27 -18.52 -5.69
N ALA A 249 11.01 -18.18 -5.40
CA ALA A 249 10.09 -17.64 -6.40
C ALA A 249 10.65 -16.35 -7.02
N ARG A 250 11.22 -15.45 -6.20
CA ARG A 250 11.88 -14.23 -6.68
C ARG A 250 13.08 -14.53 -7.58
N GLN A 251 13.94 -15.47 -7.20
CA GLN A 251 15.07 -15.87 -8.02
C GLN A 251 14.62 -16.41 -9.38
N GLU A 252 13.55 -17.20 -9.42
CA GLU A 252 13.01 -17.71 -10.68
C GLU A 252 12.42 -16.58 -11.53
N VAL A 253 11.66 -15.65 -10.92
CA VAL A 253 11.17 -14.46 -11.63
C VAL A 253 12.33 -13.65 -12.21
N ASP A 254 13.37 -13.36 -11.43
CA ASP A 254 14.55 -12.63 -11.89
C ASP A 254 15.25 -13.35 -13.06
N ALA A 255 15.36 -14.68 -12.98
CA ALA A 255 15.96 -15.49 -14.02
C ALA A 255 15.12 -15.46 -15.31
N VAL A 256 13.80 -15.57 -15.20
CA VAL A 256 12.86 -15.44 -16.33
C VAL A 256 12.93 -14.04 -16.96
N MET A 257 12.91 -12.98 -16.15
CA MET A 257 12.99 -11.59 -16.65
C MET A 257 14.29 -11.34 -17.41
N LYS A 258 15.41 -11.86 -16.91
CA LYS A 258 16.71 -11.78 -17.58
C LYS A 258 16.74 -12.53 -18.92
N ARG A 259 16.04 -13.67 -19.02
CA ARG A 259 15.91 -14.38 -20.30
C ARG A 259 15.05 -13.58 -21.29
N LEU A 260 13.93 -13.02 -20.81
CA LEU A 260 13.01 -12.20 -21.61
C LEU A 260 13.61 -10.90 -22.12
N SER A 261 14.58 -10.29 -21.42
CA SER A 261 15.14 -8.99 -21.80
C SER A 261 15.84 -8.98 -23.17
N THR A 262 16.10 -10.15 -23.75
CA THR A 262 16.65 -10.31 -25.11
C THR A 262 15.57 -10.43 -26.19
N ARG A 263 14.31 -10.64 -25.79
CA ARG A 263 13.17 -10.96 -26.66
C ARG A 263 12.01 -9.97 -26.54
N ARG A 264 11.92 -9.22 -25.44
CA ARG A 264 10.85 -8.25 -25.15
C ARG A 264 11.40 -6.89 -24.75
N GLU A 265 10.88 -5.82 -25.35
CA GLU A 265 11.25 -4.44 -25.00
C GLU A 265 10.67 -3.98 -23.64
N ARG A 266 9.45 -4.42 -23.32
CA ARG A 266 8.75 -4.06 -22.07
C ARG A 266 8.65 -5.28 -21.15
N LEU A 267 9.24 -5.15 -19.97
CA LEU A 267 9.26 -6.18 -18.93
C LEU A 267 8.49 -5.72 -17.70
N TRP A 268 8.40 -6.59 -16.69
CA TRP A 268 7.88 -6.22 -15.40
C TRP A 268 8.72 -5.10 -14.80
N GLU A 269 8.09 -3.93 -14.63
CA GLU A 269 8.67 -2.73 -14.06
C GLU A 269 9.34 -3.00 -12.71
N ASP A 270 10.63 -2.66 -12.62
CA ASP A 270 11.37 -2.62 -11.37
C ASP A 270 10.77 -1.54 -10.46
N ALA A 271 10.72 -1.79 -9.16
CA ALA A 271 10.35 -0.77 -8.20
C ALA A 271 11.45 0.31 -8.23
N GLU A 272 11.12 1.52 -8.72
CA GLU A 272 12.14 2.53 -9.04
C GLU A 272 13.10 2.78 -7.87
N PRO A 273 14.43 2.68 -8.09
CA PRO A 273 15.39 2.86 -7.02
C PRO A 273 15.62 4.33 -6.62
N ASN A 274 15.05 5.34 -7.32
CA ASN A 274 15.52 6.73 -7.20
C ASN A 274 14.47 7.85 -7.25
N ARG A 275 13.16 7.60 -7.29
CA ARG A 275 12.22 8.66 -6.91
C ARG A 275 12.36 8.85 -5.40
N GLN A 276 13.12 9.88 -5.01
CA GLN A 276 12.93 10.51 -3.71
C GLN A 276 11.44 10.81 -3.61
N ILE A 277 10.74 9.98 -2.84
CA ILE A 277 9.53 10.43 -2.16
C ILE A 277 10.05 11.46 -1.17
N GLY A 278 10.28 12.67 -1.68
CA GLY A 278 10.72 13.84 -0.93
C GLY A 278 9.67 14.25 0.08
#